data_AF-A0A2C9A6Q3-F1
#
_entry.id   AF-A0A2C9A6Q3-F1
#
_cell.length_a   1.000
_cell.length_b   1.000
_cell.length_c   1.000
_cell.angle_alpha   90.00
_cell.angle_beta   90.00
_cell.angle_gamma   90.00
#
_symmetry.space_group_name_H-M   'P 1'
#
loop_
_entity.id
_entity.type
_entity.pdbx_description
1 polymer ?
#
loop_
_entity_poly.entity_id
_entity_poly.type
_entity_poly.pdbx_seq_one_letter_code
_entity_poly.pdbx_strand_id
1 'polypeptide(L)'
;MKIKAKELRPTEQGRSPKLLEIETRPGYYKWWAKKSELNDLLKGLGETFSNVKDDIEKEDDLYCIYVGIARTSLRQRLNWHVNDKHTKKRVENGFLSTLRKSLSSVIAKDQYDKDKTNDFIDKLVVEFFYTGYKTKSEESTKKLLSIEKNLIGKKLRILNIMENNHPKAAKIKKRLQELRKEAKK
;
A
#
# COMPACT_ATOMS: atom_id res chain seq x y z
N MET A 1 13.03 4.27 8.01
CA MET A 1 13.58 5.00 6.84
C MET A 1 12.45 5.22 5.84
N LYS A 2 12.30 6.46 5.35
CA LYS A 2 11.32 6.85 4.33
C LYS A 2 12.01 7.00 2.98
N ILE A 3 11.45 6.40 1.94
CA ILE A 3 11.96 6.47 0.56
C ILE A 3 10.80 6.83 -0.37
N LYS A 4 10.98 7.71 -1.35
CA LYS A 4 9.95 7.91 -2.39
C LYS A 4 9.87 6.65 -3.24
N ALA A 5 8.66 6.19 -3.53
CA ALA A 5 8.46 4.94 -4.26
C ALA A 5 9.10 4.96 -5.66
N LYS A 6 9.12 6.13 -6.32
CA LYS A 6 9.82 6.33 -7.60
C LYS A 6 11.30 5.93 -7.54
N GLU A 7 11.97 6.14 -6.42
CA GLU A 7 13.39 5.79 -6.27
C GLU A 7 13.63 4.27 -6.25
N LEU A 8 12.59 3.46 -5.99
CA LEU A 8 12.65 2.00 -6.03
C LEU A 8 12.44 1.42 -7.44
N ARG A 9 12.16 2.27 -8.44
CA ARG A 9 12.03 1.88 -9.84
C ARG A 9 13.38 1.48 -10.43
N PRO A 10 13.42 0.68 -11.49
CA PRO A 10 14.61 0.51 -12.30
C PRO A 10 15.03 1.84 -12.92
N THR A 11 16.34 2.05 -12.97
CA THR A 11 17.01 3.07 -13.79
C THR A 11 16.96 2.66 -15.27
N GLU A 12 17.42 3.54 -16.16
CA GLU A 12 17.54 3.25 -17.60
C GLU A 12 18.40 2.02 -17.88
N GLN A 13 19.37 1.72 -17.01
CA GLN A 13 20.22 0.53 -17.06
C GLN A 13 19.52 -0.73 -16.51
N GLY A 14 18.21 -0.67 -16.22
CA GLY A 14 17.40 -1.79 -15.75
C GLY A 14 17.62 -2.19 -14.28
N ARG A 15 18.44 -1.45 -13.52
CA ARG A 15 18.76 -1.75 -12.11
C ARG A 15 18.00 -0.84 -11.16
N SER A 16 17.59 -1.37 -10.00
CA SER A 16 16.92 -0.60 -8.93
C SER A 16 17.86 -0.43 -7.72
N PRO A 17 18.80 0.53 -7.74
CA PRO A 17 19.84 0.65 -6.71
C PRO A 17 19.27 0.80 -5.29
N LYS A 18 18.28 1.69 -5.10
CA LYS A 18 17.63 1.85 -3.79
C LYS A 18 16.91 0.62 -3.29
N LEU A 19 16.36 -0.19 -4.21
CA LEU A 19 15.75 -1.46 -3.83
C LEU A 19 16.81 -2.47 -3.37
N LEU A 20 18.01 -2.45 -3.97
CA LEU A 20 19.13 -3.32 -3.59
C LEU A 20 19.73 -2.94 -2.23
N GLU A 21 19.60 -1.69 -1.79
CA GLU A 21 19.99 -1.23 -0.44
C GLU A 21 19.07 -1.82 0.66
N ILE A 22 17.84 -2.22 0.34
CA ILE A 22 16.89 -2.77 1.32
C ILE A 22 17.25 -4.22 1.64
N GLU A 23 17.43 -4.59 2.90
CA GLU A 23 17.76 -5.96 3.28
C GLU A 23 16.66 -6.98 2.94
N THR A 24 17.07 -8.20 2.59
CA THR A 24 16.21 -9.36 2.36
C THR A 24 15.80 -10.03 3.67
N ARG A 25 15.09 -9.29 4.53
CA ARG A 25 14.57 -9.81 5.80
C ARG A 25 13.12 -9.41 6.06
N PRO A 26 12.42 -10.09 7.00
CA PRO A 26 11.04 -9.79 7.33
C PRO A 26 10.88 -8.40 7.95
N GLY A 27 9.66 -7.87 7.86
CA GLY A 27 9.37 -6.54 8.34
C GLY A 27 7.95 -6.09 8.02
N TYR A 28 7.65 -4.85 8.37
CA TYR A 28 6.41 -4.18 8.04
C TYR A 28 6.70 -2.83 7.38
N TYR A 29 5.71 -2.29 6.68
CA TYR A 29 5.84 -1.05 5.93
C TYR A 29 4.55 -0.25 5.95
N LYS A 30 4.70 1.06 5.84
CA LYS A 30 3.65 2.06 5.75
C LYS A 30 3.79 2.80 4.42
N TRP A 31 2.67 3.06 3.77
CA TRP A 31 2.59 3.91 2.60
C TRP A 31 1.97 5.24 2.97
N TRP A 32 2.66 6.29 2.58
CA TRP A 32 2.42 7.67 2.95
C TRP A 32 2.12 8.48 1.70
N ALA A 33 1.10 9.32 1.78
CA ALA A 33 0.69 10.24 0.71
C ALA A 33 0.75 11.68 1.21
N LYS A 34 1.08 12.63 0.33
CA LYS A 34 0.83 14.05 0.65
C LYS A 34 -0.69 14.31 0.59
N LYS A 35 -1.09 15.48 1.10
CA LYS A 35 -2.50 15.88 1.13
C LYS A 35 -3.18 15.85 -0.25
N SER A 36 -2.48 16.23 -1.32
CA SER A 36 -2.98 16.17 -2.70
C SER A 36 -3.39 14.77 -3.12
N GLU A 37 -2.49 13.79 -2.98
CA GLU A 37 -2.73 12.40 -3.35
C GLU A 37 -3.77 11.76 -2.43
N LEU A 38 -3.79 12.13 -1.14
CA LEU A 38 -4.85 11.71 -0.23
C LEU A 38 -6.22 12.23 -0.71
N ASN A 39 -6.33 13.50 -1.12
CA ASN A 39 -7.57 14.07 -1.62
C ASN A 39 -8.05 13.36 -2.89
N ASP A 40 -7.15 12.99 -3.80
CA ASP A 40 -7.50 12.23 -5.00
C ASP A 40 -8.12 10.86 -4.64
N LEU A 41 -7.53 10.17 -3.65
CA LEU A 41 -8.07 8.90 -3.14
C LEU A 41 -9.43 9.10 -2.47
N LEU A 42 -9.57 10.09 -1.60
CA LEU A 42 -10.82 10.37 -0.89
C LEU A 42 -11.95 10.73 -1.86
N LYS A 43 -11.66 11.53 -2.88
CA LYS A 43 -12.63 11.86 -3.95
C LYS A 43 -13.11 10.59 -4.65
N GLY A 44 -12.21 9.69 -5.03
CA GLY A 44 -12.59 8.41 -5.63
C GLY A 44 -13.42 7.52 -4.70
N LEU A 45 -13.21 7.63 -3.39
CA LEU A 45 -13.93 6.91 -2.34
C LEU A 45 -15.24 7.61 -1.89
N GLY A 46 -15.58 8.77 -2.46
CA GLY A 46 -16.77 9.53 -2.05
C GLY A 46 -16.68 10.07 -0.62
N GLU A 47 -15.48 10.45 -0.20
CA GLU A 47 -15.17 10.96 1.14
C GLU A 47 -14.38 12.28 1.05
N THR A 48 -14.29 13.03 2.14
CA THR A 48 -13.59 14.33 2.19
C THR A 48 -12.52 14.36 3.26
N PHE A 49 -11.48 15.16 3.04
CA PHE A 49 -10.38 15.30 4.00
C PHE A 49 -10.85 15.77 5.38
N SER A 50 -11.80 16.71 5.44
CA SER A 50 -12.36 17.22 6.69
C SER A 50 -12.95 16.12 7.57
N ASN A 51 -13.51 15.07 6.95
CA ASN A 51 -14.18 13.99 7.67
C ASN A 51 -13.21 12.98 8.28
N VAL A 52 -11.97 12.92 7.80
CA VAL A 52 -11.01 11.86 8.14
C VAL A 52 -9.68 12.37 8.71
N LYS A 53 -9.41 13.69 8.63
CA LYS A 53 -8.12 14.29 8.97
C LYS A 53 -7.60 13.95 10.37
N ASP A 54 -8.49 13.80 11.35
CA ASP A 54 -8.13 13.59 12.75
C ASP A 54 -7.96 12.09 13.09
N ASP A 55 -8.50 11.21 12.23
CA ASP A 55 -8.47 9.75 12.40
C ASP A 55 -7.30 9.09 11.65
N ILE A 56 -6.81 9.72 10.59
CA ILE A 56 -5.67 9.23 9.81
C ILE A 56 -4.37 9.57 10.54
N GLU A 57 -3.44 8.64 10.56
CA GLU A 57 -2.09 8.91 11.05
C GLU A 57 -1.37 9.90 10.15
N LYS A 58 -0.84 10.96 10.76
CA LYS A 58 -0.10 12.03 10.11
C LYS A 58 1.30 12.12 10.72
N GLU A 59 2.30 12.31 9.86
CA GLU A 59 3.67 12.64 10.25
C GLU A 59 4.19 13.65 9.25
N ASP A 60 4.67 14.81 9.73
CA ASP A 60 4.96 15.98 8.88
C ASP A 60 3.79 16.31 7.95
N ASP A 61 4.03 16.45 6.64
CA ASP A 61 3.00 16.70 5.62
C ASP A 61 2.48 15.41 4.94
N LEU A 62 2.69 14.26 5.58
CA LEU A 62 2.34 12.95 5.05
C LEU A 62 1.25 12.27 5.87
N TYR A 63 0.39 11.52 5.16
CA TYR A 63 -0.73 10.78 5.71
C TYR A 63 -0.59 9.29 5.40
N CYS A 64 -0.66 8.42 6.41
CA CYS A 64 -0.52 6.99 6.22
C CYS A 64 -1.82 6.39 5.66
N ILE A 65 -1.78 5.98 4.38
CA ILE A 65 -2.95 5.48 3.66
C ILE A 65 -3.06 3.95 3.67
N TYR A 66 -1.94 3.25 3.87
CA TYR A 66 -1.88 1.79 3.84
C TYR A 66 -0.74 1.25 4.71
N VAL A 67 -0.99 0.12 5.38
CA VAL A 67 0.03 -0.65 6.12
C VAL A 67 0.06 -2.08 5.58
N GLY A 68 1.25 -2.68 5.51
CA GLY A 68 1.36 -4.09 5.20
C GLY A 68 2.59 -4.76 5.79
N ILE A 69 2.60 -6.09 5.73
CA ILE A 69 3.73 -6.91 6.19
C ILE A 69 4.45 -7.66 5.08
N ALA A 70 5.71 -7.96 5.33
CA ALA A 70 6.57 -8.83 4.55
C ALA A 70 7.12 -9.94 5.44
N ARG A 71 6.52 -11.13 5.36
CA ARG A 71 6.90 -12.30 6.19
C ARG A 71 8.28 -12.88 5.83
N THR A 72 8.72 -12.64 4.61
CA THR A 72 9.98 -13.20 4.08
C THR A 72 10.99 -12.11 3.82
N SER A 73 10.64 -11.13 2.98
CA SER A 73 11.57 -10.11 2.51
C SER A 73 10.83 -8.81 2.22
N LEU A 74 11.21 -7.74 2.94
CA LEU A 74 10.78 -6.38 2.63
C LEU A 74 11.19 -6.00 1.21
N ARG A 75 12.43 -6.28 0.79
CA ARG A 75 12.91 -6.03 -0.58
C ARG A 75 11.96 -6.62 -1.62
N GLN A 76 11.67 -7.92 -1.54
CA GLN A 76 10.79 -8.58 -2.52
C GLN A 76 9.36 -8.05 -2.48
N ARG A 77 8.84 -7.76 -1.27
CA ARG A 77 7.48 -7.25 -1.12
C ARG A 77 7.33 -5.84 -1.70
N LEU A 78 8.30 -4.96 -1.45
CA LEU A 78 8.32 -3.61 -2.01
C LEU A 78 8.55 -3.63 -3.52
N ASN A 79 9.43 -4.52 -4.00
CA ASN A 79 9.59 -4.76 -5.44
C ASN A 79 8.27 -5.17 -6.10
N TRP A 80 7.51 -6.06 -5.45
CA TRP A 80 6.20 -6.49 -5.95
C TRP A 80 5.19 -5.34 -5.99
N HIS A 81 5.21 -4.42 -5.02
CA HIS A 81 4.30 -3.26 -5.06
C HIS A 81 4.68 -2.25 -6.13
N VAL A 82 5.97 -1.92 -6.25
CA VAL A 82 6.44 -0.85 -7.15
C VAL A 82 6.58 -1.39 -8.57
N ASN A 83 7.34 -2.45 -8.75
CA ASN A 83 7.80 -2.95 -10.04
C ASN A 83 6.98 -4.14 -10.58
N ASP A 84 5.73 -4.30 -10.17
CA ASP A 84 4.86 -5.35 -10.73
C ASP A 84 4.75 -5.19 -12.25
N LYS A 85 4.86 -6.31 -12.97
CA LYS A 85 4.65 -6.31 -14.43
C LYS A 85 3.22 -5.91 -14.81
N HIS A 86 2.27 -6.08 -13.89
CA HIS A 86 0.87 -5.68 -13.96
C HIS A 86 0.17 -6.22 -15.21
N THR A 87 0.45 -7.47 -15.57
CA THR A 87 -0.12 -8.08 -16.77
C THR A 87 -1.59 -8.46 -16.56
N LYS A 88 -2.37 -8.57 -17.67
CA LYS A 88 -3.78 -9.01 -17.65
C LYS A 88 -4.00 -10.27 -16.82
N LYS A 89 -3.17 -11.30 -17.04
CA LYS A 89 -3.21 -12.57 -16.28
C LYS A 89 -3.05 -12.38 -14.77
N ARG A 90 -2.27 -11.38 -14.32
CA ARG A 90 -2.11 -11.08 -12.89
C ARG A 90 -3.33 -10.38 -12.30
N VAL A 91 -4.01 -9.55 -13.09
CA VAL A 91 -5.30 -8.95 -12.71
C VAL A 91 -6.36 -10.05 -12.56
N GLU A 92 -6.53 -10.87 -13.60
CA GLU A 92 -7.52 -11.96 -13.66
C GLU A 92 -7.34 -12.94 -12.50
N ASN A 93 -6.12 -13.45 -12.31
CA ASN A 93 -5.79 -14.40 -11.25
C ASN A 93 -5.66 -13.76 -9.86
N GLY A 94 -5.85 -12.44 -9.73
CA GLY A 94 -5.77 -11.74 -8.45
C GLY A 94 -4.37 -11.71 -7.83
N PHE A 95 -3.31 -11.81 -8.63
CA PHE A 95 -1.91 -11.73 -8.21
C PHE A 95 -1.37 -10.30 -8.09
N LEU A 96 -2.22 -9.28 -8.22
CA LEU A 96 -1.86 -7.94 -7.77
C LEU A 96 -1.85 -7.87 -6.25
N SER A 97 -0.95 -7.06 -5.72
CA SER A 97 -1.00 -6.72 -4.31
C SER A 97 -2.31 -5.97 -3.98
N THR A 98 -2.76 -6.07 -2.73
CA THR A 98 -3.95 -5.37 -2.24
C THR A 98 -3.84 -3.86 -2.41
N LEU A 99 -2.65 -3.28 -2.20
CA LEU A 99 -2.38 -1.87 -2.47
C LEU A 99 -2.61 -1.54 -3.95
N ARG A 100 -1.98 -2.28 -4.89
CA ARG A 100 -2.14 -2.03 -6.32
C ARG A 100 -3.59 -2.16 -6.76
N LYS A 101 -4.30 -3.19 -6.29
CA LYS A 101 -5.75 -3.36 -6.55
C LYS A 101 -6.57 -2.16 -6.08
N SER A 102 -6.28 -1.62 -4.90
CA SER A 102 -6.96 -0.41 -4.42
C SER A 102 -6.65 0.79 -5.31
N LEU A 103 -5.38 1.05 -5.57
CA LEU A 103 -4.95 2.24 -6.30
C LEU A 103 -5.45 2.24 -7.74
N SER A 104 -5.32 1.11 -8.45
CA SER A 104 -5.81 0.99 -9.83
C SER A 104 -7.33 1.16 -9.91
N SER A 105 -8.08 0.60 -8.95
CA SER A 105 -9.54 0.74 -8.93
C SER A 105 -10.02 2.15 -8.57
N VAL A 106 -9.35 2.85 -7.66
CA VAL A 106 -9.78 4.17 -7.17
C VAL A 106 -9.31 5.29 -8.11
N ILE A 107 -8.04 5.25 -8.52
CA ILE A 107 -7.40 6.32 -9.28
C ILE A 107 -7.56 6.10 -10.79
N ALA A 108 -7.20 4.90 -11.27
CA ALA A 108 -7.28 4.62 -12.70
C ALA A 108 -8.69 4.24 -13.17
N LYS A 109 -9.55 3.81 -12.24
CA LYS A 109 -10.90 3.24 -12.49
C LYS A 109 -10.87 2.01 -13.39
N ASP A 110 -9.71 1.41 -13.53
CA ASP A 110 -9.42 0.25 -14.36
C ASP A 110 -8.23 -0.50 -13.73
N GLN A 111 -8.43 -1.77 -13.38
CA GLN A 111 -7.36 -2.60 -12.83
C GLN A 111 -6.33 -3.04 -13.86
N TYR A 112 -6.56 -2.85 -15.17
CA TYR A 112 -5.60 -3.13 -16.23
C TYR A 112 -4.70 -1.93 -16.56
N ASP A 113 -5.08 -0.72 -16.13
CA ASP A 113 -4.30 0.50 -16.35
C ASP A 113 -3.07 0.55 -15.43
N LYS A 114 -1.99 -0.04 -15.95
CA LYS A 114 -0.70 -0.10 -15.26
C LYS A 114 -0.06 1.26 -15.08
N ASP A 115 -0.14 2.11 -16.09
CA ASP A 115 0.66 3.33 -16.14
C ASP A 115 0.10 4.38 -15.18
N LYS A 116 -1.22 4.62 -15.17
CA LYS A 116 -1.82 5.48 -14.14
C LYS A 116 -1.61 4.97 -12.73
N THR A 117 -1.64 3.64 -12.55
CA THR A 117 -1.35 3.03 -11.25
C THR A 117 0.10 3.28 -10.82
N ASN A 118 1.05 3.15 -11.75
CA ASN A 118 2.45 3.41 -11.50
C ASN A 118 2.72 4.88 -11.20
N ASP A 119 2.15 5.79 -11.99
CA ASP A 119 2.28 7.23 -11.82
C ASP A 119 1.79 7.67 -10.45
N PHE A 120 0.70 7.07 -9.96
CA PHE A 120 0.21 7.34 -8.62
C PHE A 120 1.12 6.77 -7.53
N ILE A 121 1.58 5.52 -7.68
CA ILE A 121 2.52 4.90 -6.73
C ILE A 121 3.79 5.73 -6.59
N ASP A 122 4.32 6.27 -7.69
CA ASP A 122 5.58 7.02 -7.73
C ASP A 122 5.53 8.33 -6.94
N LYS A 123 4.33 8.86 -6.68
CA LYS A 123 4.09 10.03 -5.83
C LYS A 123 4.11 9.69 -4.33
N LEU A 124 4.02 8.41 -3.97
CA LEU A 124 3.96 7.96 -2.59
C LEU A 124 5.35 7.85 -1.96
N VAL A 125 5.36 7.87 -0.63
CA VAL A 125 6.53 7.56 0.19
C VAL A 125 6.27 6.25 0.90
N VAL A 126 7.26 5.35 0.90
CA VAL A 126 7.22 4.13 1.69
C VAL A 126 8.17 4.24 2.86
N GLU A 127 7.67 3.90 4.04
CA GLU A 127 8.47 3.71 5.23
C GLU A 127 8.46 2.24 5.60
N PHE A 128 9.62 1.67 5.97
CA PHE A 128 9.67 0.28 6.38
C PHE A 128 10.56 0.07 7.60
N PHE A 129 10.27 -1.05 8.27
CA PHE A 129 10.84 -1.44 9.55
C PHE A 129 11.13 -2.93 9.52
N TYR A 130 12.37 -3.28 9.82
CA TYR A 130 12.78 -4.68 9.92
C TYR A 130 12.39 -5.28 11.25
N THR A 131 12.19 -6.59 11.26
CA THR A 131 12.13 -7.34 12.52
C THR A 131 13.42 -8.12 12.74
N GLY A 132 13.74 -8.40 14.01
CA GLY A 132 14.88 -9.24 14.39
C GLY A 132 14.61 -10.75 14.24
N TYR A 133 13.43 -11.15 13.78
CA TYR A 133 13.04 -12.56 13.73
C TYR A 133 13.57 -13.27 12.48
N LYS A 134 13.85 -14.56 12.63
CA LYS A 134 14.22 -15.43 11.50
C LYS A 134 13.09 -15.50 10.47
N THR A 135 13.50 -15.44 9.20
CA THR A 135 12.64 -15.59 8.03
C THR A 135 11.82 -16.89 8.08
N LYS A 136 10.53 -16.81 7.72
CA LYS A 136 9.59 -17.95 7.67
C LYS A 136 9.41 -18.72 8.99
N SER A 137 9.81 -18.16 10.14
CA SER A 137 9.42 -18.74 11.43
C SER A 137 7.95 -18.44 11.74
N GLU A 138 7.30 -19.37 12.44
CA GLU A 138 5.93 -19.20 12.91
C GLU A 138 5.81 -18.00 13.86
N GLU A 139 6.80 -17.83 14.75
CA GLU A 139 6.91 -16.70 15.67
C GLU A 139 6.98 -15.36 14.92
N SER A 140 7.86 -15.23 13.93
CA SER A 140 7.95 -14.03 13.08
C SER A 140 6.61 -13.70 12.43
N THR A 141 5.93 -14.72 11.91
CA THR A 141 4.63 -14.55 11.26
C THR A 141 3.56 -14.07 12.24
N LYS A 142 3.44 -14.72 13.41
CA LYS A 142 2.50 -14.32 14.47
C LYS A 142 2.77 -12.89 14.94
N LYS A 143 4.04 -12.53 15.16
CA LYS A 143 4.41 -11.19 15.60
C LYS A 143 4.11 -10.13 14.54
N LEU A 144 4.43 -10.38 13.28
CA LEU A 144 4.13 -9.46 12.18
C LEU A 144 2.62 -9.24 12.02
N LEU A 145 1.81 -10.30 12.10
CA LEU A 145 0.35 -10.18 12.07
C LEU A 145 -0.18 -9.35 13.25
N SER A 146 0.35 -9.58 14.45
CA SER A 146 0.01 -8.76 15.63
C SER A 146 0.39 -7.29 15.43
N ILE A 147 1.57 -7.00 14.87
CA ILE A 147 2.01 -5.64 14.54
C ILE A 147 1.06 -5.02 13.51
N GLU A 148 0.73 -5.73 12.43
CA GLU A 148 -0.19 -5.25 11.38
C GLU A 148 -1.56 -4.91 11.95
N LYS A 149 -2.15 -5.83 12.73
CA LYS A 149 -3.43 -5.64 13.40
C LYS A 149 -3.42 -4.43 14.32
N ASN A 150 -2.36 -4.26 15.12
CA ASN A 150 -2.22 -3.11 16.01
C ASN A 150 -2.08 -1.80 15.22
N LEU A 151 -1.29 -1.78 14.15
CA LEU A 151 -1.13 -0.59 13.31
C LEU A 151 -2.42 -0.23 12.58
N ILE A 152 -3.18 -1.21 12.09
CA ILE A 152 -4.46 -0.99 11.42
C ILE A 152 -5.55 -0.56 12.41
N GLY A 153 -5.55 -1.11 13.63
CA GLY A 153 -6.58 -0.81 14.64
C GLY A 153 -6.44 0.57 15.30
N LYS A 154 -5.23 1.16 15.33
CA LYS A 154 -4.97 2.44 16.02
C LYS A 154 -5.52 3.68 15.31
N LYS A 155 -5.58 3.66 13.98
CA LYS A 155 -5.86 4.84 13.15
C LYS A 155 -6.59 4.39 11.88
N LEU A 156 -7.30 5.30 11.24
CA LEU A 156 -7.98 5.01 9.98
C LEU A 156 -6.97 4.70 8.86
N ARG A 157 -7.15 3.56 8.19
CA ARG A 157 -6.35 3.10 7.04
C ARG A 157 -7.19 3.02 5.77
N ILE A 158 -7.30 4.12 5.04
CA ILE A 158 -8.28 4.24 3.94
C ILE A 158 -8.15 3.17 2.84
N LEU A 159 -6.97 2.53 2.67
CA LEU A 159 -6.78 1.46 1.67
C LEU A 159 -6.67 0.03 2.27
N ASN A 160 -6.62 -0.14 3.59
CA ASN A 160 -6.68 -1.47 4.21
C ASN A 160 -8.15 -1.88 4.40
N ILE A 161 -8.53 -3.00 3.78
CA ILE A 161 -9.87 -3.58 3.92
C ILE A 161 -9.92 -4.57 5.10
N MET A 162 -8.94 -5.46 5.17
CA MET A 162 -8.89 -6.48 6.22
C MET A 162 -8.51 -5.85 7.56
N GLU A 163 -9.16 -6.30 8.64
CA GLU A 163 -8.93 -5.90 10.03
C GLU A 163 -9.04 -4.40 10.35
N ASN A 164 -9.41 -3.56 9.37
CA ASN A 164 -9.64 -2.15 9.57
C ASN A 164 -11.01 -1.90 10.19
N ASN A 165 -11.05 -1.95 11.51
CA ASN A 165 -12.27 -1.85 12.32
C ASN A 165 -12.54 -0.42 12.82
N HIS A 166 -11.83 0.58 12.28
CA HIS A 166 -12.08 1.97 12.62
C HIS A 166 -13.55 2.34 12.30
N PRO A 167 -14.28 3.09 13.16
CA PRO A 167 -15.69 3.42 12.94
C PRO A 167 -15.97 4.01 11.55
N LYS A 168 -15.11 4.93 11.10
CA LYS A 168 -15.19 5.56 9.77
C LYS A 168 -14.75 4.65 8.60
N ALA A 169 -14.13 3.51 8.87
CA ALA A 169 -13.66 2.61 7.80
C ALA A 169 -14.80 1.84 7.12
N ALA A 170 -15.94 1.61 7.78
CA ALA A 170 -17.00 0.76 7.24
C ALA A 170 -17.47 1.22 5.84
N LYS A 171 -17.83 2.50 5.71
CA LYS A 171 -18.26 3.11 4.43
C LYS A 171 -17.14 3.09 3.39
N ILE A 172 -15.93 3.49 3.78
CA ILE A 172 -14.76 3.55 2.89
C ILE A 172 -14.41 2.16 2.35
N LYS A 173 -14.39 1.14 3.22
CA LYS A 173 -14.13 -0.26 2.83
C LYS A 173 -15.16 -0.77 1.84
N LYS A 174 -16.45 -0.52 2.11
CA LYS A 174 -17.55 -0.92 1.23
C LYS A 174 -17.36 -0.31 -0.17
N ARG A 175 -17.13 1.01 -0.24
CA ARG A 175 -16.91 1.69 -1.52
C ARG A 175 -15.67 1.17 -2.24
N LEU A 176 -14.57 0.93 -1.53
CA LEU A 176 -13.35 0.37 -2.10
C LEU A 176 -13.56 -1.05 -2.65
N GLN A 177 -14.39 -1.88 -2.01
CA GLN A 177 -14.75 -3.21 -2.51
C GLN A 177 -15.60 -3.14 -3.79
N GLU A 178 -16.55 -2.20 -3.86
CA GLU A 178 -17.36 -1.94 -5.06
C GLU A 178 -16.49 -1.51 -6.24
N LEU A 179 -15.65 -0.49 -6.04
CA LEU A 179 -14.71 0.00 -7.05
C LEU A 179 -13.80 -1.12 -7.59
N ARG A 180 -13.33 -2.01 -6.70
CA ARG A 180 -12.51 -3.16 -7.12
C ARG A 180 -13.25 -4.19 -7.97
N LYS A 181 -14.58 -4.29 -7.85
CA LYS A 181 -15.40 -5.16 -8.71
C LYS A 181 -15.71 -4.47 -10.03
N GLU A 182 -16.02 -3.17 -9.98
CA GLU A 182 -16.30 -2.33 -11.16
C GLU A 182 -15.09 -2.26 -12.10
N ALA A 183 -13.90 -2.02 -11.55
CA ALA A 183 -12.66 -1.82 -12.30
C ALA A 183 -12.02 -3.11 -12.84
N LYS A 184 -12.63 -4.29 -12.61
CA LYS A 184 -12.11 -5.58 -13.13
C LYS A 184 -12.85 -6.04 -14.39
N LYS A 185 -13.55 -5.12 -15.05
CA LYS A 185 -14.35 -5.36 -16.25
C LYS A 185 -13.57 -5.02 -17.52
#